data_AF-A0A934B4Y8-F1
#
_entry.id   AF-A0A934B4Y8-F1
#
_cell.length_a   1.000
_cell.length_b   1.000
_cell.length_c   1.000
_cell.angle_alpha   90.00
_cell.angle_beta   90.00
_cell.angle_gamma   90.00
#
_symmetry.space_group_name_H-M   'P 1'
#
loop_
_entity.id
_entity.type
_entity.pdbx_description
1 polymer ?
#
loop_
_entity_poly.entity_id
_entity_poly.type
_entity_poly.pdbx_seq_one_letter_code
_entity_poly.pdbx_strand_id
1 'polypeptide(L)' 'MDEYEREMEIIALLSNPDSNYTYIKCDKDVVDHSCNKTNEHRQIKLIEVEYFKDARLNEDKANFCDKCNQVFVYKPGA' A
#
# COMPACT_ATOMS: atom_id res chain seq x y z
N MET A 1 2.21 -15.55 -1.62
CA MET A 1 2.56 -14.29 -2.29
C MET A 1 4.04 -14.07 -2.04
N ASP A 2 4.83 -14.15 -3.09
CA ASP A 2 6.23 -13.78 -3.03
C ASP A 2 6.39 -12.25 -3.03
N GLU A 3 7.62 -11.76 -2.85
CA GLU A 3 7.91 -10.33 -2.76
C GLU A 3 7.62 -9.60 -4.08
N TYR A 4 7.83 -10.27 -5.22
CA TYR A 4 7.63 -9.71 -6.55
C TYR A 4 6.15 -9.59 -6.93
N GLU A 5 5.35 -10.62 -6.65
CA GLU A 5 3.88 -10.59 -6.78
C GLU A 5 3.30 -9.45 -5.95
N ARG A 6 3.84 -9.24 -4.75
CA ARG A 6 3.39 -8.16 -3.87
C ARG A 6 3.71 -6.78 -4.42
N GLU A 7 4.91 -6.59 -4.95
CA GLU A 7 5.33 -5.33 -5.58
C GLU A 7 4.42 -4.99 -6.77
N MET A 8 4.17 -5.98 -7.64
CA MET A 8 3.29 -5.82 -8.80
C MET A 8 1.85 -5.44 -8.41
N GLU A 9 1.31 -6.02 -7.34
CA GLU A 9 -0.01 -5.66 -6.83
C GLU A 9 -0.05 -4.23 -6.27
N ILE A 10 1.00 -3.80 -5.55
CA ILE A 10 1.11 -2.41 -5.08
C ILE A 10 1.12 -1.45 -6.27
N ILE A 11 1.96 -1.71 -7.27
CA ILE A 11 2.06 -0.89 -8.49
C ILE A 11 0.69 -0.78 -9.18
N ALA A 12 -0.03 -1.91 -9.32
CA ALA A 12 -1.36 -1.92 -9.92
C ALA A 12 -2.35 -1.06 -9.12
N LEU A 13 -2.39 -1.22 -7.79
CA LEU A 13 -3.28 -0.49 -6.90
C LEU A 13 -2.99 1.02 -6.86
N LEU A 14 -1.74 1.44 -7.03
CA LEU A 14 -1.38 2.86 -7.10
C LEU A 14 -1.64 3.45 -8.49
N SER A 15 -1.36 2.69 -9.55
CA SER A 15 -1.55 3.13 -10.94
C SER A 15 -3.03 3.31 -11.29
N ASN A 16 -3.88 2.41 -10.78
CA ASN A 16 -5.31 2.43 -11.04
C ASN A 16 -6.10 2.17 -9.74
N PRO A 17 -6.38 3.23 -8.95
CA PRO A 17 -7.00 3.08 -7.65
C PRO A 17 -8.38 2.40 -7.70
N ASP A 18 -8.51 1.28 -6.98
CA ASP A 18 -9.76 0.53 -6.91
C ASP A 18 -10.61 1.03 -5.73
N SER A 19 -11.87 1.36 -6.00
CA SER A 19 -12.87 1.75 -5.00
C SER A 19 -13.14 0.71 -3.90
N ASN A 20 -12.79 -0.56 -4.13
CA ASN A 20 -12.87 -1.62 -3.12
C ASN A 20 -11.78 -1.53 -2.06
N TYR A 21 -10.76 -0.70 -2.29
CA TYR A 21 -9.65 -0.47 -1.38
C TYR A 21 -9.74 0.88 -0.68
N THR A 22 -9.35 0.90 0.60
CA THR A 22 -9.18 2.12 1.37
C THR A 22 -7.71 2.54 1.36
N TYR A 23 -7.43 3.73 0.84
CA TYR A 23 -6.07 4.28 0.78
C TYR A 23 -5.81 5.16 2.00
N ILE A 24 -4.93 4.67 2.87
CA ILE A 24 -4.55 5.29 4.13
C ILE A 24 -3.21 5.99 3.93
N LYS A 25 -3.17 7.28 4.23
CA LYS A 25 -1.92 8.05 4.27
C LYS A 25 -1.24 7.80 5.62
N CYS A 26 0.06 7.53 5.59
CA CYS A 26 0.86 7.37 6.79
C CYS A 26 2.19 8.12 6.67
N ASP A 27 2.76 8.48 7.81
CA ASP A 27 4.00 9.24 7.96
C ASP A 27 5.18 8.34 8.40
N LYS A 28 4.99 7.01 8.39
CA LYS A 28 5.97 6.01 8.84
C LYS A 28 6.24 4.97 7.76
N ASP A 29 7.50 4.55 7.62
CA ASP A 29 7.90 3.44 6.74
C ASP A 29 7.42 2.07 7.23
N VAL A 30 7.10 1.94 8.52
CA VAL A 30 6.54 0.71 9.11
C VAL A 30 5.25 1.07 9.82
N VAL A 31 4.16 0.41 9.41
CA VAL A 31 2.82 0.63 9.94
C VAL A 31 2.44 -0.53 10.85
N ASP A 32 2.09 -0.23 12.10
CA ASP A 32 1.45 -1.19 13.00
C ASP A 32 -0.01 -1.37 12.55
N HIS A 33 -0.31 -2.51 11.93
CA HIS A 33 -1.60 -2.79 11.34
C HIS A 33 -2.35 -3.88 12.10
N SER A 34 -3.60 -3.58 12.45
CA SER A 34 -4.56 -4.55 13.01
C SER A 34 -5.63 -4.84 11.95
N CYS A 35 -5.63 -6.06 11.42
CA CYS A 35 -6.57 -6.42 10.35
C CYS A 35 -7.97 -6.66 10.93
N ASN A 36 -8.96 -5.87 10.52
CA ASN A 36 -10.34 -6.01 11.00
C ASN A 36 -11.06 -7.29 10.52
N LYS A 37 -10.51 -8.01 9.54
CA LYS A 37 -11.06 -9.27 9.03
C LYS A 37 -10.48 -10.49 9.73
N THR A 38 -9.18 -10.48 10.04
CA THR A 38 -8.50 -11.63 10.67
C THR A 38 -8.24 -11.43 12.16
N ASN A 39 -8.40 -10.22 12.70
CA ASN A 39 -7.99 -9.79 14.05
C ASN A 39 -6.50 -10.00 14.34
N GLU A 40 -5.67 -10.15 13.29
CA GLU A 40 -4.23 -10.29 13.43
C GLU A 40 -3.57 -8.92 13.52
N HIS A 41 -2.56 -8.84 14.38
CA HIS A 41 -1.69 -7.69 14.52
C HIS A 41 -0.36 -7.99 13.84
N ARG A 42 0.04 -7.12 12.92
CA ARG A 42 1.31 -7.26 12.19
C ARG A 42 1.91 -5.90 11.86
N GLN A 43 3.22 -5.88 11.66
CA GLN A 43 3.91 -4.73 11.11
C GLN A 43 3.97 -4.85 9.60
N ILE A 44 3.55 -3.81 8.89
CA ILE A 44 3.62 -3.73 7.44
C ILE A 44 4.71 -2.72 7.09
N LYS A 45 5.82 -3.20 6.53
CA LYS A 45 6.88 -2.36 5.99
C LYS A 45 6.47 -1.87 4.60
N LEU A 46 6.46 -0.55 4.40
CA LEU A 46 6.25 0.06 3.10
C LEU A 46 7.49 -0.15 2.24
N ILE A 47 7.28 -0.43 0.96
CA ILE A 47 8.35 -0.60 -0.02
C ILE A 47 8.27 0.51 -1.06
N GLU A 48 9.42 0.93 -1.56
CA GLU A 48 9.53 1.91 -2.65
C GLU A 48 9.08 1.24 -3.95
N VAL A 49 8.19 1.91 -4.68
CA VAL A 49 7.67 1.44 -5.97
C VAL A 49 7.56 2.59 -6.96
N GLU A 50 7.85 2.29 -8.22
CA GLU A 50 7.60 3.17 -9.35
C GLU A 50 6.30 2.76 -10.07
N TYR A 51 5.40 3.72 -10.29
CA TYR A 51 4.08 3.45 -10.86
C TYR A 51 3.60 4.56 -11.80
N PHE A 52 2.80 4.19 -12.79
CA PHE A 52 2.27 5.13 -13.77
C PHE A 52 0.86 5.57 -13.38
N LYS A 53 0.69 6.88 -13.17
CA LYS A 53 -0.62 7.48 -12.86
C LYS A 53 -0.71 8.86 -13.47
N ASP A 54 -1.89 9.22 -13.96
CA ASP A 54 -2.17 10.55 -14.54
C ASP A 54 -1.17 10.92 -15.66
N ALA A 55 -0.83 9.93 -16.50
CA ALA A 55 0.15 10.03 -17.59
C ALA A 55 1.57 10.42 -17.15
N ARG A 56 1.95 10.13 -15.89
CA ARG A 56 3.29 10.38 -15.35
C ARG A 56 3.82 9.17 -14.61
N LEU A 57 5.14 9.03 -14.60
CA LEU A 57 5.84 8.12 -13.70
C LEU A 57 5.91 8.79 -12.31
N ASN A 58 5.47 8.06 -11.29
CA ASN A 58 5.49 8.48 -9.90
C ASN A 58 6.28 7.46 -9.09
N GLU A 59 6.85 7.92 -7.98
CA GLU A 59 7.55 7.07 -7.01
C GLU A 59 6.91 7.31 -5.64
N ASP A 60 6.49 6.26 -4.96
CA ASP A 60 5.99 6.32 -3.59
C ASP A 60 6.45 5.10 -2.79
N LYS A 61 6.36 5.20 -1.46
CA LYS A 61 6.42 4.04 -0.58
C LYS A 61 5.02 3.57 -0.25
N ALA A 62 4.73 2.31 -0.51
CA ALA A 62 3.42 1.74 -0.21
C ALA A 62 3.48 0.26 0.13
N ASN A 63 2.41 -0.21 0.75
CA ASN A 63 2.10 -1.63 0.90
C ASN A 63 0.61 -1.77 1.20
N PHE A 64 0.09 -2.98 1.28
CA PHE A 64 -1.32 -3.24 1.49
C PHE A 64 -1.57 -4.46 2.38
N CYS A 65 -2.79 -4.52 2.89
CA CYS A 65 -3.38 -5.70 3.49
C CYS A 65 -4.48 -6.23 2.57
N ASP A 66 -4.19 -7.36 1.92
CA ASP A 66 -5.10 -8.12 1.04
C ASP A 66 -6.38 -8.59 1.75
N LYS A 67 -6.32 -8.80 3.07
CA LYS A 67 -7.45 -9.31 3.85
C LYS A 67 -8.51 -8.25 4.12
N CYS A 68 -8.10 -7.01 4.39
CA CYS A 68 -9.03 -5.92 4.72
C CYS A 68 -9.08 -4.81 3.65
N ASN A 69 -8.48 -5.03 2.48
CA ASN A 69 -8.41 -4.10 1.37
C ASN A 69 -7.91 -2.70 1.79
N GLN A 70 -6.88 -2.64 2.62
CA GLN A 70 -6.26 -1.38 3.02
C GLN A 70 -4.92 -1.21 2.33
N VAL A 71 -4.73 -0.10 1.64
CA VAL A 71 -3.46 0.30 1.03
C VAL A 71 -2.87 1.42 1.87
N PHE A 72 -1.65 1.25 2.34
CA PHE A 72 -0.91 2.25 3.11
C PHE A 72 0.06 2.94 2.16
N VAL A 73 -0.03 4.26 2.08
CA VAL A 73 0.82 5.09 1.22
C VAL A 73 1.54 6.12 2.06
N TYR A 74 2.86 6.12 1.98
CA TYR A 74 3.71 7.08 2.67
C TYR A 74 3.48 8.48 2.12
N LYS A 75 3.09 9.41 2.99
CA LYS A 75 2.98 10.84 2.68
C LYS A 75 3.55 11.63 3.85
N PRO A 76 4.84 12.02 3.80
CA PRO A 76 5.46 12.78 4.88
C PRO A 76 4.78 14.16 4.98
N GLY A 77 4.35 14.53 6.18
CA GLY A 77 3.72 15.83 6.45
C GLY A 77 2.23 15.93 6.10
N ALA A 78 1.52 14.79 5.98
CA ALA A 78 0.06 14.75 5.90
C ALA A 78 -0.63 15.08 7.24
#